data_AF-A0AAD7CPW8-F1
#
_entry.id   AF-A0AAD7CPW8-F1
#
_cell.length_a   1.000
_cell.length_b   1.000
_cell.length_c   1.000
_cell.angle_alpha   90.00
_cell.angle_beta   90.00
_cell.angle_gamma   90.00
#
_symmetry.space_group_name_H-M   'P 1'
#
loop_
_entity.id
_entity.type
_entity.pdbx_description
1 polymer ?
#
loop_
_entity_poly.entity_id
_entity_poly.type
_entity_poly.pdbx_seq_one_letter_code
_entity_poly.pdbx_strand_id
1 'polypeptide(L)'
;LWMPNRLLAAMRAHGYVKGLGEKEASLREAQCTNSLDTVRGLLHSKRHLIQFRNDHLVGQSQNTRSNTLVGQVGDHIDAVTIKYRWAWKALRLLKGDVWLKKKQLRELTSKDL
;
A
#
# COMPACT_ATOMS: atom_id res chain seq x y z
N LEU A 1 -10.98 8.50 0.01
CA LEU A 1 -11.82 8.35 1.22
C LEU A 1 -10.89 8.23 2.43
N TRP A 2 -10.80 9.26 3.28
CA TRP A 2 -9.94 9.25 4.47
C TRP A 2 -10.84 9.21 5.70
N MET A 3 -10.93 8.06 6.36
CA MET A 3 -11.46 8.00 7.73
C MET A 3 -10.29 8.11 8.70
N PRO A 4 -10.26 9.15 9.57
CA PRO A 4 -9.26 9.26 10.61
C PRO A 4 -9.43 8.11 11.60
N ASN A 5 -8.47 7.19 11.62
CA ASN A 5 -8.31 6.19 12.68
C ASN A 5 -8.41 6.80 14.10
N ARG A 6 -8.04 8.09 14.26
CA ARG A 6 -8.14 8.86 15.50
C ARG A 6 -9.58 9.12 15.94
N LEU A 7 -10.53 9.29 15.01
CA LEU A 7 -11.94 9.47 15.33
C LEU A 7 -12.52 8.20 15.96
N LEU A 8 -12.08 7.01 15.53
CA LEU A 8 -12.56 5.77 16.09
C LEU A 8 -12.13 5.56 17.56
N ALA A 9 -10.94 6.04 17.93
CA ALA A 9 -10.47 6.00 19.32
C ALA A 9 -11.31 6.91 20.23
N ALA A 10 -11.64 8.12 19.75
CA ALA A 10 -12.52 9.05 20.47
C ALA A 10 -13.99 8.59 20.49
N MET A 11 -14.49 8.03 19.38
CA MET A 11 -15.85 7.50 19.27
C MET A 11 -16.04 6.19 20.05
N ARG A 12 -14.99 5.39 20.29
CA ARG A 12 -15.03 4.28 21.25
C ARG A 12 -15.42 4.74 22.66
N ALA A 13 -15.07 5.97 23.04
CA ALA A 13 -15.41 6.52 24.35
C ALA A 13 -16.88 6.97 24.47
N HIS A 14 -17.56 7.29 23.35
CA HIS A 14 -18.89 7.92 23.34
C HIS A 14 -20.08 6.98 23.08
N GLY A 15 -19.86 5.66 23.11
CA GLY A 15 -20.94 4.69 22.91
C GLY A 15 -21.14 4.35 21.43
N TYR A 16 -21.03 3.06 21.14
CA TYR A 16 -20.85 2.50 19.80
C TYR A 16 -22.16 2.44 19.00
N VAL A 17 -22.14 2.81 17.72
CA VAL A 17 -23.11 2.24 16.75
C VAL A 17 -22.66 0.81 16.47
N LYS A 18 -23.44 -0.18 16.95
CA LYS A 18 -23.16 -1.61 16.81
C LYS A 18 -22.79 -1.95 15.35
N GLY A 19 -21.63 -2.59 15.13
CA GLY A 19 -21.17 -3.03 13.81
C GLY A 19 -20.29 -2.06 13.01
N LEU A 20 -20.08 -0.81 13.46
CA LEU A 20 -19.24 0.15 12.73
C LEU A 20 -17.76 -0.29 12.64
N GLY A 21 -17.20 -0.85 13.72
CA GLY A 21 -15.83 -1.36 13.72
C GLY A 21 -15.60 -2.57 12.85
N GLU A 22 -16.62 -3.39 12.64
CA GLU A 22 -16.53 -4.55 11.75
C GLU A 22 -16.51 -4.10 10.29
N LYS A 23 -17.38 -3.15 9.93
CA LYS A 23 -17.38 -2.50 8.61
C LYS A 23 -16.05 -1.79 8.33
N GLU A 24 -15.54 -1.05 9.31
CA GLU A 24 -14.24 -0.38 9.20
C GLU A 24 -13.10 -1.40 9.05
N ALA A 25 -13.09 -2.47 9.84
CA ALA A 25 -12.07 -3.52 9.69
C ALA A 25 -12.11 -4.18 8.31
N SER A 26 -13.31 -4.45 7.76
CA SER A 26 -13.48 -4.99 6.41
C SER A 26 -12.98 -4.00 5.35
N LEU A 27 -13.28 -2.70 5.50
CA LEU A 27 -12.75 -1.66 4.61
C LEU A 27 -11.21 -1.61 4.66
N ARG A 28 -10.61 -1.69 5.85
CA ARG A 28 -9.14 -1.69 5.99
C ARG A 28 -8.51 -2.95 5.41
N GLU A 29 -9.15 -4.11 5.53
CA GLU A 29 -8.71 -5.35 4.87
C GLU A 29 -8.72 -5.20 3.33
N ALA A 30 -9.81 -4.67 2.77
CA ALA A 30 -9.91 -4.39 1.34
C ALA A 30 -8.85 -3.37 0.87
N GLN A 31 -8.57 -2.34 1.67
CA GLN A 31 -7.50 -1.37 1.37
C GLN A 31 -6.12 -2.02 1.38
N CYS A 32 -5.83 -2.89 2.35
CA CYS A 32 -4.55 -3.61 2.43
C CYS A 32 -4.34 -4.51 1.22
N THR A 33 -5.34 -5.33 0.89
CA THR A 33 -5.28 -6.27 -0.25
C THR A 33 -5.13 -5.52 -1.58
N ASN A 34 -5.98 -4.53 -1.84
CA ASN A 34 -5.89 -3.72 -3.06
C ASN A 34 -4.55 -2.99 -3.18
N SER A 35 -4.02 -2.44 -2.08
CA SER A 35 -2.71 -1.78 -2.08
C SER A 35 -1.58 -2.76 -2.40
N LEU A 36 -1.63 -3.99 -1.86
CA LEU A 36 -0.63 -5.03 -2.16
C LEU A 36 -0.65 -5.43 -3.63
N ASP A 37 -1.84 -5.64 -4.19
CA ASP A 37 -1.96 -6.02 -5.60
C ASP A 37 -1.48 -4.89 -6.52
N THR A 38 -1.77 -3.65 -6.15
CA THR A 38 -1.24 -2.47 -6.85
C THR A 38 0.29 -2.41 -6.77
N VAL A 39 0.89 -2.60 -5.58
CA VAL A 39 2.35 -2.63 -5.42
C VAL A 39 3.00 -3.71 -6.28
N ARG A 40 2.43 -4.93 -6.29
CA ARG A 40 2.92 -6.02 -7.15
C ARG A 40 2.90 -5.63 -8.62
N GLY A 41 1.76 -5.11 -9.09
CA GLY A 41 1.60 -4.65 -10.47
C GLY A 41 2.67 -3.62 -10.85
N LEU A 42 2.88 -2.62 -10.00
CA LEU A 42 3.87 -1.57 -10.23
C LEU A 42 5.31 -2.07 -10.20
N LEU A 43 5.65 -3.01 -9.32
CA LEU A 43 6.97 -3.64 -9.31
C LEU A 43 7.22 -4.41 -10.60
N HIS A 44 6.23 -5.14 -11.11
CA HIS A 44 6.31 -5.79 -12.41
C HIS A 44 6.49 -4.76 -13.53
N SER A 45 5.69 -3.70 -13.56
CA SER A 45 5.83 -2.62 -14.55
C SER A 45 7.21 -1.96 -14.49
N LYS A 46 7.71 -1.64 -13.29
CA LYS A 46 9.06 -1.06 -13.09
C LYS A 46 10.14 -1.98 -13.65
N ARG A 47 10.05 -3.28 -13.38
CA ARG A 47 10.98 -4.28 -13.94
C ARG A 47 10.95 -4.29 -15.46
N HIS A 48 9.75 -4.30 -16.06
CA HIS A 48 9.61 -4.27 -17.52
C HIS A 48 10.16 -2.98 -18.14
N LEU A 49 9.96 -1.82 -17.50
CA LEU A 49 10.52 -0.55 -17.98
C LEU A 49 12.05 -0.56 -17.93
N ILE A 50 12.64 -1.08 -16.85
CA ILE A 50 14.09 -1.22 -16.72
C ILE A 50 14.65 -2.15 -17.79
N GLN A 51 14.00 -3.30 -18.01
CA GLN A 51 14.42 -4.26 -19.02
C GLN A 51 14.32 -3.67 -20.43
N PHE A 52 13.18 -3.06 -20.77
CA PHE A 52 12.98 -2.39 -22.05
C PHE A 52 14.06 -1.32 -22.30
N ARG A 53 14.37 -0.50 -21.30
CA ARG A 53 15.44 0.50 -21.36
C ARG A 53 16.78 -0.16 -21.70
N ASN A 54 17.16 -1.19 -20.94
CA ASN A 54 18.45 -1.85 -21.11
C ASN A 54 18.59 -2.52 -22.49
N ASP A 55 17.48 -3.07 -23.01
CA ASP A 55 17.49 -3.86 -24.25
C ASP A 55 17.38 -2.98 -25.51
N HIS A 56 16.69 -1.82 -25.45
CA HIS A 56 16.27 -1.08 -26.65
C HIS A 56 16.71 0.39 -26.70
N LEU A 57 17.05 1.02 -25.58
CA LEU A 57 17.32 2.46 -25.57
C LEU A 57 18.81 2.77 -25.71
N VAL A 58 19.14 3.47 -26.78
CA VAL A 58 20.51 3.91 -27.09
C VAL A 58 20.55 5.44 -27.09
N GLY A 59 21.59 6.02 -26.49
CA GLY A 59 21.77 7.46 -26.42
C GLY A 59 21.18 8.14 -25.18
N GLN A 60 21.66 9.35 -24.89
CA GLN A 60 21.45 10.02 -23.61
C GLN A 60 20.01 10.50 -23.39
N SER A 61 19.40 11.15 -24.39
CA SER A 61 18.06 11.75 -24.25
C SER A 61 16.96 10.71 -23.94
N GLN A 62 16.98 9.58 -24.64
CA GLN A 62 16.03 8.47 -24.42
C GLN A 62 16.23 7.83 -23.04
N ASN A 63 17.49 7.68 -22.61
CA ASN A 63 17.83 7.19 -21.28
C ASN A 63 17.34 8.13 -20.17
N THR A 64 17.49 9.46 -20.33
CA THR A 64 16.99 10.43 -19.36
C THR A 64 15.47 10.32 -19.22
N ARG A 65 14.73 10.29 -20.34
CA ARG A 65 13.26 10.15 -20.31
C ARG A 65 12.82 8.83 -19.67
N SER A 66 13.50 7.72 -20.01
CA SER A 66 13.21 6.42 -19.41
C SER A 66 13.49 6.39 -17.91
N ASN A 67 14.56 7.03 -17.46
CA ASN A 67 14.87 7.14 -16.04
C ASN A 67 13.83 7.97 -15.30
N THR A 68 13.33 9.05 -15.90
CA THR A 68 12.21 9.82 -15.34
C THR A 68 10.96 8.95 -15.17
N LEU A 69 10.60 8.14 -16.18
CA LEU A 69 9.45 7.24 -16.09
C LEU A 69 9.62 6.17 -15.00
N VAL A 70 10.81 5.56 -14.92
CA VAL A 70 11.13 4.58 -13.85
C VAL A 70 11.06 5.24 -12.47
N GLY A 71 11.52 6.49 -12.36
CA GLY A 71 11.42 7.30 -11.14
C GLY A 71 9.97 7.54 -10.73
N GLN A 72 9.12 7.98 -11.66
CA GLN A 72 7.69 8.21 -11.41
C GLN A 72 6.96 6.94 -10.94
N VAL A 73 7.29 5.78 -11.51
CA VAL A 73 6.74 4.50 -11.04
C VAL A 73 7.26 4.18 -9.63
N GLY A 74 8.52 4.48 -9.33
CA GLY A 74 9.08 4.40 -7.98
C GLY A 74 8.31 5.25 -6.97
N ASP A 75 8.09 6.53 -7.28
CA ASP A 75 7.33 7.45 -6.43
C ASP A 75 5.90 6.96 -6.20
N HIS A 76 5.30 6.35 -7.22
CA HIS A 76 3.97 5.76 -7.10
C HIS A 76 3.96 4.51 -6.20
N ILE A 77 4.97 3.64 -6.30
CA ILE A 77 5.15 2.50 -5.38
C ILE A 77 5.27 2.98 -3.94
N ASP A 78 6.05 4.04 -3.70
CA ASP A 78 6.22 4.61 -2.36
C ASP A 78 4.90 5.16 -1.82
N ALA A 79 4.14 5.90 -2.64
CA ALA A 79 2.83 6.43 -2.27
C ALA A 79 1.83 5.31 -1.90
N VAL A 80 1.79 4.21 -2.67
CA VAL A 80 0.92 3.07 -2.38
C VAL A 80 1.40 2.30 -1.15
N THR A 81 2.71 2.17 -0.95
CA THR A 81 3.29 1.56 0.25
C THR A 81 2.90 2.32 1.52
N ILE A 82 2.95 3.66 1.48
CA ILE A 82 2.50 4.50 2.61
C ILE A 82 1.02 4.22 2.92
N LYS A 83 0.16 4.13 1.90
CA LYS A 83 -1.26 3.78 2.07
C LYS A 83 -1.44 2.40 2.71
N TYR A 84 -0.69 1.40 2.25
CA TYR A 84 -0.70 0.06 2.83
C TYR A 84 -0.30 0.10 4.31
N ARG A 85 0.83 0.74 4.65
CA ARG A 85 1.31 0.84 6.04
C ARG A 85 0.30 1.51 6.95
N TRP A 86 -0.38 2.56 6.47
CA TRP A 86 -1.46 3.22 7.22
C TRP A 86 -2.67 2.31 7.43
N ALA A 87 -3.13 1.64 6.38
CA ALA A 87 -4.25 0.69 6.48
C ALA A 87 -3.91 -0.48 7.42
N TRP A 88 -2.69 -1.02 7.33
CA TRP A 88 -2.20 -2.11 8.17
C TRP A 88 -2.14 -1.70 9.64
N LYS A 89 -1.60 -0.51 9.97
CA LYS A 89 -1.60 0.03 11.34
C LYS A 89 -3.02 0.20 11.90
N ALA A 90 -3.95 0.71 11.10
CA ALA A 90 -5.35 0.85 11.51
C ALA A 90 -6.02 -0.51 11.75
N LEU A 91 -5.80 -1.47 10.85
CA LEU A 91 -6.33 -2.83 10.96
C LEU A 91 -5.75 -3.56 12.18
N ARG A 92 -4.47 -3.36 12.47
CA ARG A 92 -3.79 -3.86 13.67
C ARG A 92 -4.46 -3.38 14.97
N LEU A 93 -4.79 -2.10 15.06
CA LEU A 93 -5.51 -1.51 16.20
C LEU A 93 -6.96 -2.01 16.36
N LEU A 94 -7.56 -2.51 15.28
CA LEU A 94 -8.95 -2.97 15.24
C LEU A 94 -9.11 -4.46 15.55
N LYS A 95 -8.28 -5.32 14.95
CA LYS A 95 -8.41 -6.79 14.99
C LYS A 95 -7.31 -7.48 15.80
N GLY A 96 -6.22 -6.78 16.11
CA GLY A 96 -5.07 -7.32 16.83
C GLY A 96 -4.15 -8.22 15.98
N ASP A 97 -2.97 -8.52 16.54
CA ASP A 97 -1.87 -9.18 15.84
C ASP A 97 -2.13 -10.64 15.47
N VAL A 98 -2.92 -11.35 16.28
CA VAL A 98 -3.25 -12.77 16.05
C VAL A 98 -4.05 -12.93 14.75
N TRP A 99 -4.98 -12.01 14.50
CA TRP A 99 -5.80 -12.04 13.29
C TRP A 99 -4.98 -11.73 12.02
N LEU A 100 -4.06 -10.76 12.10
CA LEU A 100 -3.18 -10.41 10.99
C LEU A 100 -2.27 -11.57 10.58
N LYS A 101 -1.71 -12.31 11.56
CA LYS A 101 -0.90 -13.50 11.29
C LYS A 101 -1.71 -14.59 10.58
N LYS A 102 -2.97 -14.80 10.99
CA LYS A 102 -3.87 -15.79 10.36
C LYS A 102 -4.16 -15.46 8.90
N LYS A 103 -4.30 -14.17 8.56
CA LYS A 103 -4.50 -13.67 7.19
C LYS A 103 -3.20 -13.49 6.40
N GLN A 104 -2.04 -13.81 6.98
CA GLN A 104 -0.71 -13.64 6.38
C GLN A 104 -0.40 -12.20 5.91
N LEU A 105 -1.08 -11.19 6.47
CA LEU A 105 -0.84 -9.77 6.19
C LEU A 105 0.38 -9.27 6.98
N ARG A 106 1.56 -9.38 6.38
CA ARG A 106 2.83 -8.91 6.97
C ARG A 106 3.03 -7.42 6.75
N GLU A 107 3.80 -6.79 7.64
CA GLU A 107 4.23 -5.40 7.44
C GLU A 107 5.18 -5.33 6.23
N LEU A 108 4.94 -4.37 5.33
CA LEU A 108 5.80 -4.16 4.16
C LEU A 108 7.06 -3.41 4.59
N THR A 109 8.19 -4.11 4.57
CA THR A 109 9.49 -3.56 4.91
C THR A 109 10.16 -3.02 3.64
N SER A 110 11.17 -2.15 3.78
CA SER A 110 11.96 -1.68 2.63
C SER A 110 12.66 -2.79 1.84
N LYS A 111 12.78 -4.00 2.40
CA LYS A 111 13.33 -5.17 1.73
C LYS A 111 12.36 -5.83 0.74
N ASP A 112 11.07 -5.50 0.85
CA ASP A 112 10.00 -6.07 0.01
C ASP A 112 9.71 -5.21 -1.24
N LEU A 113 10.45 -4.10 -1.43
CA LEU A 113 10.32 -3.11 -2.51
C LEU A 113 11.61 -3.03 -3.34
#